data_AF-A0AAW2Y0Z2-F1
#
_entry.id   AF-A0AAW2Y0Z2-F1
#
_cell.length_a   1.000
_cell.length_b   1.000
_cell.length_c   1.000
_cell.angle_alpha   90.00
_cell.angle_beta   90.00
_cell.angle_gamma   90.00
#
_symmetry.space_group_name_H-M   'P 1'
#
loop_
_entity.id
_entity.type
_entity.pdbx_description
1 polymer ?
#
loop_
_entity_poly.entity_id
_entity_poly.type
_entity_poly.pdbx_seq_one_letter_code
_entity_poly.pdbx_strand_id
1 'polypeptide(L)'
;CSLLSLGGKVKDEQISQLINAGLLIRQLIDENMYWFSIPNIGSVLKGLSQGRKELLSFLSRRKYKEMMIATLEKKRLRLSPLDMRFHLRDLIGSGHLKTVETPSGLIVRVAKD
;
A
#
# COMPACT_ATOMS: atom_id res chain seq x y z
N CYS A 1 21.68 0.42 16.72
CA CYS A 1 20.63 -0.40 16.10
C CYS A 1 20.97 -1.87 16.29
N SER A 2 20.51 -2.49 17.39
CA SER A 2 20.89 -3.86 17.82
C SER A 2 20.08 -4.99 17.15
N LEU A 3 19.04 -4.65 16.39
CA LEU A 3 18.14 -5.61 15.76
C LEU A 3 18.80 -6.40 14.61
N LEU A 4 19.72 -5.79 13.87
CA LEU A 4 20.45 -6.46 12.77
C LEU A 4 21.60 -7.34 13.27
N SER A 5 22.12 -7.10 14.48
CA SER A 5 23.20 -7.88 15.10
C SER A 5 22.70 -9.09 15.90
N LEU A 6 21.38 -9.27 16.04
CA LEU A 6 20.74 -10.40 16.73
C LEU A 6 20.39 -11.57 15.79
N GLY A 7 20.69 -11.46 14.50
CA GLY A 7 20.48 -12.56 13.55
C GLY A 7 21.35 -13.75 13.93
N GLY A 8 20.73 -14.84 14.40
CA GLY A 8 21.41 -16.12 14.59
C GLY A 8 22.02 -16.64 13.28
N LYS A 9 22.88 -17.66 13.36
CA LYS A 9 23.45 -18.29 12.16
C LYS A 9 22.33 -18.82 11.26
N VAL A 10 22.28 -18.33 10.03
CA VAL A 10 21.37 -18.83 8.98
C VAL A 10 21.83 -20.22 8.56
N LYS A 11 20.90 -21.17 8.51
CA LYS A 11 21.15 -22.53 8.01
C LYS A 11 20.55 -22.70 6.61
N ASP A 12 21.15 -23.58 5.81
CA ASP A 12 20.71 -23.84 4.44
C ASP A 12 19.27 -24.37 4.35
N GLU A 13 18.79 -25.08 5.39
CA GLU A 13 17.39 -25.51 5.45
C GLU A 13 16.42 -24.33 5.54
N GLN A 14 16.80 -23.25 6.23
CA GLN A 14 15.97 -22.04 6.35
C GLN A 14 15.91 -21.30 5.01
N ILE A 15 17.03 -21.24 4.28
CA ILE A 15 17.07 -20.65 2.93
C ILE A 15 16.21 -21.48 1.97
N SER A 16 16.35 -22.81 2.00
CA SER A 16 15.55 -23.72 1.20
C SER A 16 14.04 -23.56 1.47
N GLN A 17 13.65 -23.41 2.74
CA GLN A 17 12.26 -23.13 3.11
C GLN A 17 11.74 -21.83 2.50
N LEU A 18 12.52 -20.75 2.52
CA LEU A 18 12.13 -19.46 1.95
C LEU A 18 12.03 -19.49 0.42
N ILE A 19 12.92 -20.24 -0.26
CA ILE A 19 12.83 -20.47 -1.70
C ILE A 19 11.56 -21.24 -2.05
N ASN A 20 11.29 -22.34 -1.34
CA ASN A 20 10.09 -23.16 -1.56
C ASN A 20 8.79 -22.39 -1.25
N ALA A 21 8.82 -21.46 -0.30
CA ALA A 21 7.70 -20.56 -0.01
C ALA A 21 7.56 -19.41 -1.04
N GLY A 22 8.49 -19.28 -2.00
CA GLY A 22 8.50 -18.21 -2.99
C GLY A 22 8.80 -16.83 -2.40
N LEU A 23 9.52 -16.76 -1.28
CA LEU A 23 9.97 -15.52 -0.61
C LEU A 23 11.39 -15.13 -1.01
N LEU A 24 12.19 -16.09 -1.48
CA LEU A 24 13.51 -15.87 -2.03
C LEU A 24 13.64 -16.48 -3.43
N ILE A 25 14.36 -15.77 -4.31
CA ILE A 25 14.76 -16.23 -5.64
C ILE A 25 16.29 -16.22 -5.69
N ARG A 26 16.90 -17.35 -6.06
CA ARG A 26 18.35 -17.45 -6.23
C ARG A 26 18.78 -16.73 -7.51
N GLN A 27 19.86 -15.95 -7.44
CA GLN A 27 20.43 -15.34 -8.63
C GLN A 27 21.19 -16.38 -9.46
N LEU A 28 21.19 -16.23 -10.78
CA LEU A 28 21.90 -17.14 -11.69
C LEU A 28 23.41 -16.88 -11.79
N ILE A 29 23.87 -15.71 -11.33
CA ILE A 29 25.26 -15.25 -11.48
C ILE A 29 26.07 -15.57 -10.22
N ASP A 30 25.49 -15.38 -9.04
CA ASP A 30 26.12 -15.70 -7.76
C ASP A 30 25.21 -16.62 -6.95
N GLU A 31 25.76 -17.79 -6.66
CA GLU A 31 25.11 -18.88 -5.92
C GLU A 31 24.75 -18.53 -4.48
N ASN A 32 25.38 -17.51 -3.89
CA ASN A 32 25.13 -17.01 -2.54
C ASN A 32 24.27 -15.74 -2.52
N MET A 33 23.81 -15.26 -3.69
CA MET A 33 22.99 -14.06 -3.80
C MET A 33 21.52 -14.41 -4.03
N TYR A 34 20.64 -13.76 -3.26
CA TYR A 34 19.20 -13.98 -3.29
C TYR A 34 18.44 -12.67 -3.43
N TRP A 35 17.33 -12.73 -4.13
CA TRP A 35 16.38 -11.64 -4.28
C TRP A 35 15.16 -11.95 -3.43
N PHE A 36 14.66 -10.95 -2.69
CA PHE A 36 13.36 -11.09 -2.05
C PHE A 36 12.26 -11.03 -3.10
N SER A 37 11.35 -11.99 -3.03
CA SER A 37 10.11 -11.99 -3.77
C SER A 37 8.94 -11.75 -2.83
N ILE A 38 7.93 -11.05 -3.34
CA ILE A 38 6.65 -10.88 -2.65
C ILE A 38 5.65 -11.80 -3.37
N PRO A 39 5.28 -12.94 -2.78
CA PRO A 39 4.27 -13.82 -3.35
C PRO A 39 3.00 -13.05 -3.65
N ASN A 40 2.39 -13.32 -4.81
CA ASN A 40 1.12 -12.72 -5.22
C ASN A 40 1.13 -11.18 -5.29
N ILE A 41 2.29 -10.55 -5.52
CA ILE A 41 2.43 -9.09 -5.62
C ILE A 41 1.49 -8.47 -6.66
N GLY A 42 1.17 -9.18 -7.75
CA GLY A 42 0.22 -8.73 -8.77
C GLY A 42 -1.17 -8.42 -8.20
N SER A 43 -1.67 -9.24 -7.27
CA SER A 43 -2.96 -9.00 -6.61
C SER A 43 -2.91 -7.76 -5.71
N VAL A 44 -1.80 -7.55 -5.00
CA VAL A 44 -1.59 -6.36 -4.15
C VAL A 44 -1.52 -5.10 -5.02
N LEU A 45 -0.72 -5.10 -6.09
CA LEU A 45 -0.59 -3.98 -7.02
C LEU A 45 -1.92 -3.65 -7.71
N LYS A 46 -2.67 -4.68 -8.10
CA LYS A 46 -4.02 -4.51 -8.65
C LYS A 46 -4.95 -3.86 -7.62
N GLY A 47 -4.96 -4.37 -6.39
CA GLY A 47 -5.73 -3.81 -5.29
C GLY A 47 -5.36 -2.37 -4.95
N LEU A 48 -4.07 -2.02 -5.02
CA LEU A 48 -3.59 -0.65 -4.86
C LEU A 48 -4.17 0.26 -5.95
N SER A 49 -3.95 -0.11 -7.21
CA SER A 49 -4.41 0.66 -8.38
C SER A 49 -5.93 0.84 -8.40
N GLN A 50 -6.68 -0.24 -8.13
CA GLN A 50 -8.14 -0.21 -8.13
C GLN A 50 -8.70 0.56 -6.94
N GLY A 51 -8.13 0.42 -5.74
CA GLY A 51 -8.57 1.18 -4.56
C GLY A 51 -8.38 2.69 -4.71
N ARG A 52 -7.26 3.13 -5.31
CA ARG A 52 -7.05 4.55 -5.66
C ARG A 52 -8.15 5.07 -6.58
N LYS A 53 -8.45 4.33 -7.67
CA LYS A 53 -9.51 4.71 -8.63
C LYS A 53 -10.88 4.75 -7.96
N GLU A 54 -11.19 3.77 -7.11
CA GLU A 54 -12.45 3.71 -6.37
C GLU A 54 -12.60 4.90 -5.42
N LEU A 55 -11.57 5.22 -4.63
CA LEU A 55 -11.55 6.39 -3.74
C LEU A 55 -11.75 7.69 -4.52
N LEU A 56 -10.96 7.90 -5.58
CA LEU A 56 -11.07 9.08 -6.43
C LEU A 56 -12.47 9.19 -7.07
N SER A 57 -13.12 8.06 -7.38
CA SER A 57 -14.50 8.05 -7.89
C SER A 57 -15.53 8.54 -6.87
N PHE A 58 -15.31 8.35 -5.56
CA PHE A 58 -16.20 8.91 -4.53
C PHE A 58 -16.11 10.43 -4.47
N LEU A 59 -14.93 10.98 -4.73
CA LEU A 59 -14.68 12.41 -4.76
C LEU A 59 -15.16 13.03 -6.07
N SER A 60 -14.79 12.46 -7.21
CA SER A 60 -15.07 13.04 -8.53
C SER A 60 -16.56 13.23 -8.85
N ARG A 61 -17.43 12.42 -8.24
CA ARG A 61 -18.90 12.54 -8.35
C ARG A 61 -19.48 13.72 -7.57
N ARG A 62 -18.70 14.38 -6.71
CA ARG A 62 -19.14 15.53 -5.90
C ARG A 62 -18.80 16.82 -6.62
N LYS A 63 -19.68 17.83 -6.51
CA LYS A 63 -19.53 19.17 -7.11
C LYS A 63 -18.14 19.78 -6.88
N TYR A 64 -17.63 19.67 -5.66
CA TYR A 64 -16.34 20.27 -5.25
C TYR A 64 -15.17 19.27 -5.19
N LYS A 65 -15.38 18.02 -5.62
CA LYS A 65 -14.38 16.94 -5.57
C LYS A 65 -13.74 16.74 -4.19
N GLU A 66 -14.55 16.89 -3.15
CA GLU A 66 -14.13 16.81 -1.75
C GLU A 66 -15.14 16.03 -0.89
N MET A 67 -14.67 15.52 0.25
CA MET A 67 -15.49 14.82 1.24
C MET A 67 -14.82 14.84 2.62
N MET A 68 -15.64 14.82 3.68
CA MET A 68 -15.16 14.62 5.05
C MET A 68 -14.41 13.28 5.18
N ILE A 69 -13.23 13.29 5.81
CA ILE A 69 -12.43 12.07 6.01
C ILE A 69 -13.21 11.04 6.84
N ALA A 70 -13.87 11.47 7.91
CA ALA A 70 -14.71 10.59 8.75
C ALA A 70 -15.84 9.89 7.96
N THR A 71 -16.33 10.49 6.89
CA THR A 71 -17.34 9.90 6.02
C THR A 71 -16.73 8.91 5.03
N LEU A 72 -15.52 9.20 4.51
CA LEU A 72 -14.79 8.27 3.65
C LEU A 72 -14.35 7.03 4.42
N GLU A 73 -13.82 7.17 5.63
CA GLU A 73 -13.34 6.04 6.44
C GLU A 73 -14.42 5.00 6.74
N LYS A 74 -15.69 5.41 6.78
CA LYS A 74 -16.84 4.52 6.96
C LYS A 74 -17.23 3.77 5.68
N LYS A 75 -16.72 4.18 4.51
CA LYS A 75 -16.98 3.50 3.24
C LYS A 75 -16.03 2.32 3.07
N ARG A 76 -16.61 1.18 2.74
CA ARG A 76 -15.87 -0.01 2.35
C ARG A 76 -15.46 0.08 0.88
N LEU A 77 -14.16 -0.12 0.61
CA LEU A 77 -13.65 -0.34 -0.74
C LEU A 77 -13.99 -1.76 -1.19
N ARG A 78 -14.45 -1.91 -2.42
CA ARG A 78 -14.86 -3.20 -3.01
C ARG A 78 -13.76 -3.82 -3.86
N LEU A 79 -12.89 -2.98 -4.41
CA LEU A 79 -11.89 -3.40 -5.40
C LEU A 79 -10.47 -3.48 -4.84
N SER A 80 -10.31 -3.25 -3.53
CA SER A 80 -9.01 -3.30 -2.86
C SER A 80 -9.06 -4.17 -1.61
N PRO A 81 -8.02 -4.99 -1.37
CA PRO A 81 -7.84 -5.66 -0.08
C PRO A 81 -7.29 -4.72 0.99
N LEU A 82 -6.82 -3.52 0.62
CA LEU A 82 -6.30 -2.51 1.54
C LEU A 82 -7.42 -1.56 1.99
N ASP A 83 -7.34 -1.11 3.24
CA ASP A 83 -8.40 -0.29 3.85
C ASP A 83 -8.44 1.15 3.30
N MET A 84 -9.56 1.85 3.53
CA MET A 84 -9.72 3.24 3.09
C MET A 84 -8.60 4.15 3.63
N ARG A 85 -8.13 3.91 4.85
CA ARG A 85 -7.10 4.72 5.49
C ARG A 85 -5.76 4.58 4.80
N PHE A 86 -5.41 3.38 4.31
CA PHE A 86 -4.22 3.14 3.51
C PHE A 86 -4.27 4.02 2.25
N HIS A 87 -5.35 3.95 1.47
CA HIS A 87 -5.46 4.71 0.22
C HIS A 87 -5.51 6.23 0.44
N LEU A 88 -6.15 6.69 1.52
CA LEU A 88 -6.12 8.10 1.90
C LEU A 88 -4.68 8.57 2.16
N ARG A 89 -3.93 7.86 3.01
CA ARG A 89 -2.53 8.22 3.32
C ARG A 89 -1.64 8.16 2.10
N ASP A 90 -1.79 7.13 1.27
CA ASP A 90 -1.04 6.95 0.03
C ASP A 90 -1.30 8.08 -0.99
N LEU A 91 -2.57 8.47 -1.19
CA LEU A 91 -2.90 9.56 -2.11
C LEU A 91 -2.59 10.96 -1.56
N ILE A 92 -2.63 11.15 -0.23
CA ILE A 92 -2.15 12.39 0.41
C ILE A 92 -0.63 12.48 0.30
N GLY A 93 0.09 11.40 0.64
CA GLY A 93 1.55 11.36 0.59
C GLY A 93 2.13 11.50 -0.81
N SER A 94 1.40 11.05 -1.83
CA SER A 94 1.76 11.26 -3.25
C SER A 94 1.25 12.58 -3.84
N GLY A 95 0.56 13.42 -3.06
CA GLY A 95 0.12 14.76 -3.50
C GLY A 95 -1.16 14.80 -4.34
N HIS A 96 -1.78 13.66 -4.66
CA HIS A 96 -3.04 13.59 -5.42
C HIS A 96 -4.25 14.11 -4.61
N LEU A 97 -4.16 14.05 -3.29
CA LEU A 97 -5.16 14.57 -2.37
C LEU A 97 -4.54 15.59 -1.43
N LYS A 98 -5.32 16.61 -1.08
CA LYS A 98 -4.99 17.61 -0.06
C LYS A 98 -6.02 17.56 1.06
N THR A 99 -5.55 17.71 2.29
CA THR A 99 -6.41 17.89 3.45
C THR A 99 -6.71 19.38 3.66
N VAL A 100 -7.93 19.70 4.04
CA VAL A 100 -8.33 21.08 4.36
C VAL A 100 -9.14 21.03 5.66
N GLU A 101 -8.74 21.86 6.62
CA GLU A 101 -9.51 22.04 7.85
C GLU A 101 -10.75 22.89 7.58
N THR A 102 -11.87 22.46 8.14
CA THR A 102 -13.12 23.21 8.12
C THR A 102 -13.69 23.25 9.54
N PRO A 103 -14.60 24.17 9.87
CA PRO A 103 -15.23 24.22 11.20
C PRO A 103 -15.94 22.91 11.59
N SER A 104 -16.37 22.11 10.61
CA SER A 104 -17.05 20.83 10.83
C SER A 104 -16.09 19.63 10.86
N GLY A 105 -14.78 19.86 10.67
CA GLY A 105 -13.72 18.87 10.71
C GLY A 105 -12.90 18.79 9.42
N LEU A 106 -12.14 17.70 9.27
CA LEU A 106 -11.15 17.55 8.19
C LEU A 106 -11.80 16.97 6.91
N ILE A 107 -11.68 17.71 5.82
CA ILE A 107 -12.03 17.23 4.47
C ILE A 107 -10.79 16.81 3.71
N VAL A 108 -10.97 15.92 2.75
CA VAL A 108 -10.00 15.63 1.70
C VAL A 108 -10.55 16.11 0.37
N ARG A 109 -9.70 16.72 -0.45
CA ARG A 109 -10.01 17.26 -1.77
C ARG A 109 -9.00 16.75 -2.78
N VAL A 110 -9.45 16.48 -4.01
CA VAL A 110 -8.55 16.21 -5.13
C VAL A 110 -7.65 17.42 -5.39
N ALA A 111 -6.33 17.22 -5.42
CA ALA A 111 -5.41 18.27 -5.81
C ALA A 111 -5.72 18.70 -7.25
N LYS A 112 -5.84 20.02 -7.48
CA LYS A 112 -5.84 20.53 -8.86
C LYS A 112 -4.40 20.45 -9.36
N ASP A 113 -4.23 19.92 -10.57
CA ASP A 113 -3.00 20.11 -11.36
C ASP A 113 -2.72 21.61 -11.52
#